data_AF-A0A662S8U0-F1
#
_entry.id   AF-A0A662S8U0-F1
#
_cell.length_a   1.000
_cell.length_b   1.000
_cell.length_c   1.000
_cell.angle_alpha   90.00
_cell.angle_beta   90.00
_cell.angle_gamma   90.00
#
_symmetry.space_group_name_H-M   'P 1'
#
loop_
_entity.id
_entity.type
_entity.pdbx_description
1 polymer ?
#
loop_
_entity_poly.entity_id
_entity_poly.type
_entity_poly.pdbx_seq_one_letter_code
_entity_poly.pdbx_strand_id
1 'polypeptide(L)'
;MRDKYLFVYLILVAVLAVVIMTSSSIKREKPSISEINYINLSDGYIIEFNYETGEVVRVWILNESSFYRVSVEILTGAGSNVRSVKGKISGGVYTLGLLVMRSLDAKIYTNTSKDGGYDFSLVDIGVSGEDHMIVDFVLVGEGEVKLKADTTVKKGNVLRTLCFDTTFYLGYERVPLRPWEAVTSGLPRGNRAVDGS
;
A
#
# COMPACT_ATOMS: atom_id res chain seq x y z
N MET A 1 31.08 14.93 50.53
CA MET A 1 31.29 14.29 49.20
C MET A 1 30.09 13.47 48.73
N ARG A 2 29.36 12.77 49.63
CA ARG A 2 28.20 11.92 49.31
C ARG A 2 27.02 12.65 48.63
N ASP A 3 26.75 13.91 49.01
CA ASP A 3 25.58 14.67 48.53
C ASP A 3 25.70 15.15 47.07
N LYS A 4 26.93 15.40 46.58
CA LYS A 4 27.15 15.82 45.19
C LYS A 4 26.81 14.70 44.20
N TYR A 5 27.08 13.44 44.56
CA TYR A 5 26.76 12.29 43.72
C TYR A 5 25.26 11.95 43.75
N LEU A 6 24.58 12.20 44.87
CA LEU A 6 23.13 12.03 44.98
C LEU A 6 22.38 13.00 44.05
N PHE A 7 22.84 14.25 43.98
CA PHE A 7 22.26 15.27 43.10
C PHE A 7 22.45 14.95 41.62
N VAL A 8 23.64 14.50 41.22
CA VAL A 8 23.91 14.05 39.84
C VAL A 8 23.07 12.82 39.49
N TYR A 9 22.92 11.89 40.43
CA TYR A 9 22.09 10.69 40.21
C TYR A 9 20.60 11.04 40.03
N LEU A 10 20.08 11.98 40.82
CA LEU A 10 18.70 12.47 40.70
C LEU A 10 18.47 13.18 39.36
N ILE A 11 19.42 13.98 38.88
CA ILE A 11 19.35 14.60 37.55
C ILE A 11 19.36 13.51 36.47
N LEU A 12 20.23 12.51 36.58
CA LEU A 12 20.32 11.43 35.61
C LEU A 12 19.01 10.64 35.52
N VAL A 13 18.39 10.31 36.65
CA VAL A 13 17.09 9.63 36.73
C VAL A 13 15.98 10.49 36.15
N ALA A 14 15.97 11.80 36.44
CA ALA A 14 14.99 12.72 35.88
C ALA A 14 15.13 12.85 34.35
N VAL A 15 16.37 12.95 33.84
CA VAL A 15 16.63 12.96 32.39
C VAL A 15 16.18 11.64 31.76
N LEU A 16 16.50 10.50 32.38
CA LEU A 16 16.08 9.18 31.88
C LEU A 16 14.54 9.06 31.87
N ALA A 17 13.86 9.55 32.91
CA ALA A 17 12.40 9.55 32.99
C ALA A 17 11.77 10.46 31.92
N VAL A 18 12.34 11.64 31.67
CA VAL A 18 11.88 12.54 30.60
C VAL A 18 12.14 11.93 29.22
N VAL A 19 13.28 11.26 29.02
CA VAL A 19 13.57 10.54 27.77
C VAL A 19 12.55 9.41 27.56
N ILE A 20 12.26 8.61 28.58
CA ILE A 20 11.26 7.53 28.51
C ILE A 20 9.84 8.08 28.27
N MET A 21 9.47 9.18 28.92
CA MET A 21 8.17 9.82 28.76
C MET A 21 8.01 10.50 27.39
N THR A 22 9.09 11.05 26.83
CA THR A 22 9.09 11.62 25.47
C THR A 22 9.24 10.55 24.38
N SER A 23 9.78 9.38 24.73
CA SER A 23 9.85 8.20 23.85
C SER A 23 8.74 7.21 24.16
N SER A 24 7.51 7.37 23.66
CA SER A 24 6.64 6.19 23.40
C SER A 24 5.23 6.44 22.86
N SER A 25 4.81 7.65 22.49
CA SER A 25 3.57 7.75 21.71
C SER A 25 3.87 7.52 20.24
N ILE A 26 3.56 6.31 19.75
CA ILE A 26 3.50 6.06 18.31
C ILE A 26 2.29 6.82 17.77
N LYS A 27 2.53 7.90 17.02
CA LYS A 27 1.47 8.62 16.33
C LYS A 27 1.01 7.77 15.14
N ARG A 28 -0.30 7.55 15.02
CA ARG A 28 -0.89 6.84 13.88
C ARG A 28 -1.57 7.84 12.95
N GLU A 29 -1.29 7.73 11.67
CA GLU A 29 -1.80 8.60 10.62
C GLU A 29 -2.36 7.76 9.46
N LYS A 30 -3.37 8.30 8.79
CA LYS A 30 -3.94 7.73 7.57
C LYS A 30 -3.97 8.83 6.51
N PRO A 31 -2.83 9.11 5.86
CA PRO A 31 -2.74 10.22 4.91
C PRO A 31 -3.70 10.00 3.73
N SER A 32 -4.23 11.10 3.20
CA SER A 32 -5.09 11.08 2.03
C SER A 32 -4.25 10.98 0.76
N ILE A 33 -4.86 10.43 -0.29
CA ILE A 33 -4.30 10.49 -1.65
C ILE A 33 -4.49 11.92 -2.15
N SER A 34 -3.40 12.59 -2.50
CA SER A 34 -3.41 13.94 -3.06
C SER A 34 -3.65 13.93 -4.57
N GLU A 35 -3.13 12.93 -5.27
CA GLU A 35 -3.23 12.82 -6.73
C GLU A 35 -3.17 11.36 -7.18
N ILE A 36 -3.91 11.03 -8.26
CA ILE A 36 -3.86 9.73 -8.92
C ILE A 36 -3.46 9.94 -10.39
N ASN A 37 -2.33 9.38 -10.79
CA ASN A 37 -1.83 9.45 -12.16
C ASN A 37 -2.02 8.11 -12.88
N TYR A 38 -2.38 8.18 -14.15
CA TYR A 38 -2.51 7.03 -15.05
C TYR A 38 -1.51 7.18 -16.19
N ILE A 39 -0.56 6.26 -16.29
CA ILE A 39 0.55 6.32 -17.24
C ILE A 39 0.45 5.12 -18.17
N ASN A 40 0.22 5.36 -19.46
CA ASN A 40 0.18 4.29 -20.46
C ASN A 40 1.60 3.91 -20.90
N LEU A 41 1.86 2.61 -20.97
CA LEU A 41 3.08 2.02 -21.51
C LEU A 41 2.77 1.27 -22.81
N SER A 42 3.80 0.84 -23.54
CA SER A 42 3.63 0.05 -24.77
C SER A 42 3.04 -1.34 -24.50
N ASP A 43 3.29 -1.89 -23.32
CA ASP A 43 3.04 -3.25 -22.88
C ASP A 43 2.16 -3.32 -21.62
N GLY A 44 1.53 -2.20 -21.25
CA GLY A 44 0.79 -2.11 -20.02
C GLY A 44 0.47 -0.69 -19.61
N TYR A 45 0.26 -0.48 -18.33
CA TYR A 45 0.07 0.85 -17.76
C TYR A 45 0.37 0.86 -16.26
N ILE A 46 0.49 2.06 -15.71
CA ILE A 46 0.78 2.31 -14.30
C ILE A 46 -0.35 3.14 -13.73
N ILE A 47 -0.77 2.80 -12.52
CA ILE A 47 -1.61 3.64 -11.68
C ILE A 47 -0.76 4.09 -10.50
N GLU A 48 -0.54 5.39 -10.37
CA GLU A 48 0.28 5.97 -9.31
C GLU A 48 -0.59 6.76 -8.34
N PHE A 49 -0.53 6.40 -7.06
CA PHE A 49 -1.19 7.07 -5.95
C PHE A 49 -0.17 7.91 -5.19
N ASN A 50 -0.28 9.23 -5.29
CA ASN A 50 0.55 10.17 -4.56
C ASN A 50 -0.17 10.56 -3.26
N TYR A 51 0.55 10.51 -2.13
CA TYR A 51 0.00 10.87 -0.82
C TYR A 51 0.49 12.26 -0.39
N GLU A 52 -0.32 12.97 0.40
CA GLU A 52 0.01 14.31 0.94
C GLU A 52 1.33 14.33 1.73
N THR A 53 1.76 13.18 2.24
CA THR A 53 2.98 13.00 3.02
C THR A 53 4.23 12.72 2.18
N GLY A 54 4.09 12.61 0.85
CA GLY A 54 5.16 12.43 -0.13
C GLY A 54 5.46 10.97 -0.48
N GLU A 55 4.84 10.00 0.19
CA GLU A 55 4.86 8.61 -0.23
C GLU A 55 4.08 8.42 -1.53
N VAL A 56 4.51 7.44 -2.32
CA VAL A 56 3.90 7.11 -3.60
C VAL A 56 3.68 5.60 -3.66
N VAL A 57 2.51 5.16 -4.10
CA VAL A 57 2.25 3.76 -4.43
C VAL A 57 2.01 3.64 -5.93
N ARG A 58 2.81 2.83 -6.62
CA ARG A 58 2.66 2.54 -8.04
C ARG A 58 2.18 1.11 -8.23
N VAL A 59 1.10 0.95 -8.97
CA VAL A 59 0.62 -0.33 -9.44
C VAL A 59 0.95 -0.42 -10.92
N TRP A 60 1.89 -1.27 -11.27
CA TRP A 60 2.23 -1.60 -12.65
C TRP A 60 1.37 -2.78 -13.08
N ILE A 61 0.73 -2.67 -14.24
CA ILE A 61 -0.02 -3.76 -14.86
C ILE A 61 0.62 -3.99 -16.22
N LEU A 62 1.46 -5.03 -16.31
CA LEU A 62 2.19 -5.40 -17.52
C LEU A 62 1.56 -6.64 -18.15
N ASN A 63 1.35 -6.58 -19.46
CA ASN A 63 0.84 -7.68 -20.27
C ASN A 63 2.02 -8.50 -20.79
N GLU A 64 2.23 -9.66 -20.19
CA GLU A 64 3.20 -10.64 -20.64
C GLU A 64 2.52 -11.63 -21.59
N SER A 65 3.29 -12.31 -22.45
CA SER A 65 2.75 -13.12 -23.56
C SER A 65 1.73 -14.20 -23.15
N SER A 66 1.65 -14.59 -21.87
CA SER A 66 0.70 -15.59 -21.39
C SER A 66 0.12 -15.30 -19.99
N PHE A 67 0.45 -14.16 -19.39
CA PHE A 67 0.00 -13.78 -18.06
C PHE A 67 0.09 -12.26 -17.89
N TYR A 68 -0.46 -11.74 -16.80
CA TYR A 68 -0.26 -10.35 -16.40
C TYR A 68 0.65 -10.30 -15.19
N ARG A 69 1.68 -9.46 -15.25
CA ARG A 69 2.50 -9.12 -14.09
C ARG A 69 1.95 -7.85 -13.47
N VAL A 70 1.43 -7.96 -12.25
CA VAL A 70 0.96 -6.81 -11.48
C VAL A 70 1.98 -6.53 -10.38
N SER A 71 2.66 -5.39 -10.45
CA SER A 71 3.68 -5.01 -9.46
C SER A 71 3.19 -3.84 -8.61
N VAL A 72 3.15 -4.02 -7.29
CA VAL A 72 2.89 -2.94 -6.35
C VAL A 72 4.21 -2.45 -5.80
N GLU A 73 4.63 -1.28 -6.24
CA GLU A 73 5.80 -0.56 -5.76
C GLU A 73 5.37 0.51 -4.76
N ILE A 74 6.01 0.54 -3.59
CA ILE A 74 5.77 1.55 -2.55
C ILE A 74 7.06 2.35 -2.40
N LEU A 75 7.00 3.66 -2.62
CA LEU A 75 8.08 4.62 -2.45
C LEU A 75 7.79 5.45 -1.20
N THR A 76 8.65 5.37 -0.19
CA THR A 76 8.41 5.94 1.14
C THR A 76 9.34 7.10 1.53
N GLY A 77 10.40 7.30 0.74
CA GLY A 77 11.41 8.33 0.95
C GLY A 77 12.32 8.10 2.16
N ALA A 78 13.42 8.86 2.22
CA ALA A 78 14.49 8.67 3.21
C ALA A 78 14.00 8.59 4.66
N GLY A 79 14.45 7.54 5.35
CA GLY A 79 14.18 7.32 6.77
C GLY A 79 12.79 6.78 7.09
N SER A 80 12.03 6.42 6.06
CA SER A 80 10.78 5.65 6.18
C SER A 80 11.07 4.16 5.99
N ASN A 81 10.21 3.30 6.55
CA ASN A 81 10.32 1.86 6.37
C ASN A 81 8.93 1.23 6.27
N VAL A 82 8.70 0.41 5.23
CA VAL A 82 7.47 -0.37 5.08
C VAL A 82 7.47 -1.53 6.07
N ARG A 83 6.43 -1.60 6.92
CA ARG A 83 6.28 -2.59 7.99
C ARG A 83 5.39 -3.76 7.61
N SER A 84 4.33 -3.49 6.86
CA SER A 84 3.41 -4.51 6.40
C SER A 84 2.64 -4.03 5.18
N VAL A 85 2.28 -4.95 4.30
CA VAL A 85 1.33 -4.74 3.21
C VAL A 85 0.25 -5.79 3.36
N LYS A 86 -1.02 -5.38 3.42
CA LYS A 86 -2.16 -6.30 3.48
C LYS A 86 -3.16 -5.92 2.42
N GLY A 87 -3.61 -6.87 1.64
CA GLY A 87 -4.53 -6.56 0.55
C GLY A 87 -5.34 -7.75 0.08
N LYS A 88 -6.21 -7.45 -0.87
CA LYS A 88 -7.09 -8.39 -1.55
C LYS A 88 -7.04 -8.12 -3.04
N ILE A 89 -6.86 -9.19 -3.81
CA ILE A 89 -7.11 -9.21 -5.26
C ILE A 89 -8.41 -9.98 -5.46
N SER A 90 -9.37 -9.42 -6.18
CA SER A 90 -10.63 -10.09 -6.50
C SER A 90 -11.08 -9.79 -7.92
N GLY A 91 -12.06 -10.54 -8.43
CA GLY A 91 -12.55 -10.41 -9.80
C GLY A 91 -12.25 -11.65 -10.66
N GLY A 92 -12.23 -11.47 -11.99
CA GLY A 92 -12.10 -12.54 -12.99
C GLY A 92 -10.69 -13.13 -13.13
N VAL A 93 -9.97 -13.31 -12.01
CA VAL A 93 -8.55 -13.72 -12.00
C VAL A 93 -8.28 -14.98 -11.21
N TYR A 94 -7.31 -15.72 -11.71
CA TYR A 94 -6.62 -16.82 -11.05
C TYR A 94 -5.14 -16.43 -10.91
N THR A 95 -4.64 -16.44 -9.67
CA THR A 95 -3.23 -16.14 -9.40
C THR A 95 -2.39 -17.38 -9.66
N LEU A 96 -1.33 -17.26 -10.47
CA LEU A 96 -0.32 -18.31 -10.67
C LEU A 96 0.74 -18.30 -9.56
N GLY A 97 1.03 -17.14 -8.98
CA GLY A 97 2.00 -17.01 -7.91
C GLY A 97 2.15 -15.60 -7.35
N LEU A 98 2.78 -15.51 -6.19
CA LEU A 98 3.22 -14.29 -5.54
C LEU A 98 4.75 -14.29 -5.50
N LEU A 99 5.36 -13.32 -6.15
CA LEU A 99 6.80 -13.12 -6.16
C LEU A 99 7.12 -11.84 -5.38
N VAL A 100 8.02 -11.93 -4.40
CA VAL A 100 8.46 -10.76 -3.64
C VAL A 100 9.91 -10.49 -4.02
N MET A 101 10.16 -9.38 -4.70
CA MET A 101 11.50 -9.09 -5.18
C MET A 101 12.39 -8.44 -4.10
N ARG A 102 11.82 -7.77 -3.08
CA ARG A 102 12.49 -7.14 -1.92
C ARG A 102 11.46 -6.97 -0.78
N SER A 103 11.66 -7.23 0.52
CA SER A 103 12.81 -7.52 1.39
C SER A 103 12.88 -9.01 1.77
N LEU A 104 14.12 -9.55 1.87
CA LEU A 104 14.46 -10.98 2.08
C LEU A 104 13.82 -11.62 3.34
N ASP A 105 13.33 -10.82 4.29
CA ASP A 105 12.81 -11.28 5.59
C ASP A 105 11.27 -11.26 5.70
N ALA A 106 10.55 -10.84 4.65
CA ALA A 106 9.11 -10.72 4.71
C ALA A 106 8.43 -12.10 4.87
N LYS A 107 7.57 -12.23 5.89
CA LYS A 107 6.66 -13.38 6.00
C LYS A 107 5.44 -13.11 5.14
N ILE A 108 5.17 -14.06 4.24
CA ILE A 108 4.12 -13.94 3.24
C ILE A 108 2.96 -14.86 3.63
N TYR A 109 1.79 -14.26 3.82
CA TYR A 109 0.57 -14.96 4.24
C TYR A 109 -0.47 -15.00 3.14
N THR A 110 -0.86 -16.24 2.96
CA THR A 110 -1.49 -16.87 1.83
C THR A 110 -2.96 -17.26 1.94
N ASN A 111 -4.00 -16.61 1.40
CA ASN A 111 -5.33 -17.26 1.46
C ASN A 111 -6.28 -16.97 0.32
N THR A 112 -6.96 -18.02 -0.16
CA THR A 112 -8.06 -17.88 -1.12
C THR A 112 -9.21 -17.12 -0.47
N SER A 113 -9.66 -16.04 -1.11
CA SER A 113 -10.77 -15.22 -0.62
C SER A 113 -12.10 -15.94 -0.85
N LYS A 114 -13.03 -15.80 0.11
CA LYS A 114 -14.38 -16.40 0.03
C LYS A 114 -15.20 -15.93 -1.18
N ASP A 115 -14.89 -14.75 -1.71
CA ASP A 115 -15.64 -14.11 -2.80
C ASP A 115 -14.94 -14.29 -4.17
N GLY A 116 -14.02 -15.24 -4.28
CA GLY A 116 -13.07 -15.33 -5.40
C GLY A 116 -11.87 -14.41 -5.20
N GLY A 117 -10.78 -14.73 -5.91
CA GLY A 117 -9.49 -14.09 -5.74
C GLY A 117 -8.77 -14.51 -4.44
N TYR A 118 -8.07 -13.58 -3.81
CA TYR A 118 -7.10 -13.90 -2.77
C TYR A 118 -6.76 -12.74 -1.83
N ASP A 119 -6.63 -13.06 -0.56
CA ASP A 119 -6.11 -12.18 0.47
C ASP A 119 -4.61 -12.43 0.65
N PHE A 120 -3.82 -11.36 0.64
CA PHE A 120 -2.39 -11.41 0.86
C PHE A 120 -1.98 -10.53 2.05
N SER A 121 -0.97 -10.98 2.78
CA SER A 121 -0.38 -10.18 3.85
C SER A 121 1.12 -10.43 3.91
N LEU A 122 1.89 -9.37 3.71
CA LEU A 122 3.34 -9.35 3.92
C LEU A 122 3.59 -8.62 5.24
N VAL A 123 4.26 -9.29 6.18
CA VAL A 123 4.63 -8.74 7.49
C VAL A 123 6.10 -9.01 7.77
N ASP A 124 6.64 -8.36 8.81
CA ASP A 124 8.06 -8.45 9.15
C ASP A 124 8.97 -8.07 7.96
N ILE A 125 8.46 -7.23 7.06
CA ILE A 125 9.22 -6.67 5.94
C ILE A 125 10.35 -5.88 6.61
N GLY A 126 11.57 -6.42 6.51
CA GLY A 126 12.69 -6.05 7.39
C GLY A 126 13.03 -4.57 7.37
N VAL A 127 14.06 -4.19 8.15
CA VAL A 127 14.66 -2.85 8.13
C VAL A 127 15.50 -2.69 6.86
N SER A 128 14.86 -2.88 5.70
CA SER A 128 15.39 -2.49 4.43
C SER A 128 15.67 -1.00 4.54
N GLY A 129 16.96 -0.65 4.58
CA GLY A 129 17.42 0.73 4.43
C GLY A 129 17.20 1.27 3.02
N GLU A 130 16.45 0.54 2.18
CA GLU A 130 15.95 1.03 0.91
C GLU A 130 14.56 1.63 1.12
N ASP A 131 14.39 2.84 0.60
CA ASP A 131 13.19 3.66 0.74
C ASP A 131 11.98 3.13 -0.07
N HIS A 132 12.08 1.92 -0.63
CA HIS A 132 11.07 1.33 -1.50
C HIS A 132 10.87 -0.18 -1.32
N MET A 133 9.71 -0.68 -1.72
CA MET A 133 9.33 -2.10 -1.71
C MET A 133 8.56 -2.45 -2.98
N ILE A 134 8.76 -3.67 -3.52
CA ILE A 134 8.00 -4.18 -4.68
C ILE A 134 7.41 -5.55 -4.38
N VAL A 135 6.12 -5.71 -4.67
CA VAL A 135 5.38 -6.98 -4.60
C VAL A 135 4.81 -7.31 -5.98
N ASP A 136 5.20 -8.46 -6.53
CA ASP A 136 4.76 -8.92 -7.84
C ASP A 136 3.71 -10.02 -7.72
N PHE A 137 2.61 -9.86 -8.45
CA PHE A 137 1.58 -10.85 -8.64
C PHE A 137 1.62 -11.33 -10.08
N VAL A 138 1.63 -12.64 -10.26
CA VAL A 138 1.46 -13.27 -11.57
C VAL A 138 0.00 -13.69 -11.68
N LEU A 139 -0.75 -13.00 -12.52
CA LEU A 139 -2.19 -13.19 -12.69
C LEU A 139 -2.50 -13.77 -14.06
N VAL A 140 -3.44 -14.71 -14.12
CA VAL A 140 -4.07 -15.18 -15.36
C VAL A 140 -5.57 -15.01 -15.20
N GLY A 141 -6.21 -14.41 -16.18
CA GLY A 141 -7.64 -14.16 -16.10
C GLY A 141 -8.08 -13.14 -17.13
N GLU A 142 -9.40 -12.94 -17.17
CA GLU A 142 -10.07 -12.03 -18.09
C GLU A 142 -11.15 -11.26 -17.33
N GLY A 143 -11.32 -9.99 -17.71
CA GLY A 143 -12.31 -9.09 -17.12
C GLY A 143 -11.76 -8.21 -16.01
N GLU A 144 -12.69 -7.72 -15.19
CA GLU A 144 -12.42 -6.75 -14.14
C GLU A 144 -11.69 -7.39 -12.95
N VAL A 145 -10.66 -6.70 -12.46
CA VAL A 145 -9.86 -7.06 -11.31
C VAL A 145 -9.83 -5.89 -10.35
N LYS A 146 -10.09 -6.17 -9.07
CA LYS A 146 -10.01 -5.21 -7.99
C LYS A 146 -8.80 -5.54 -7.15
N LEU A 147 -7.94 -4.56 -6.94
CA LEU A 147 -6.80 -4.63 -6.04
C LEU A 147 -6.98 -3.56 -4.97
N LYS A 148 -7.05 -4.02 -3.73
CA LYS A 148 -7.10 -3.15 -2.56
C LYS A 148 -5.96 -3.52 -1.64
N ALA A 149 -5.22 -2.55 -1.15
CA ALA A 149 -4.23 -2.81 -0.11
C ALA A 149 -4.00 -1.64 0.85
N ASP A 150 -3.65 -2.02 2.07
CA ASP A 150 -3.23 -1.19 3.16
C ASP A 150 -1.74 -1.43 3.41
N THR A 151 -0.94 -0.40 3.18
CA THR A 151 0.51 -0.42 3.42
C THR A 151 0.82 0.39 4.66
N THR A 152 1.47 -0.22 5.64
CA THR A 152 1.92 0.46 6.85
C THR A 152 3.37 0.90 6.69
N VAL A 153 3.62 2.20 6.79
CA VAL A 153 4.94 2.83 6.72
C VAL A 153 5.29 3.45 8.07
N LYS A 154 6.50 3.22 8.56
CA LYS A 154 7.02 3.85 9.79
C LYS A 154 8.06 4.90 9.44
N LYS A 155 7.88 6.13 9.92
CA LYS A 155 8.88 7.21 9.85
C LYS A 155 9.08 7.81 11.24
N GLY A 156 10.24 7.57 11.85
CA GLY A 156 10.48 7.91 13.25
C GLY A 156 9.44 7.28 14.19
N ASN A 157 8.70 8.11 14.94
CA ASN A 157 7.62 7.69 15.84
C ASN A 157 6.23 7.72 15.18
N VAL A 158 6.14 7.92 13.87
CA VAL A 158 4.87 7.96 13.13
C VAL A 158 4.69 6.65 12.37
N LEU A 159 3.51 6.05 12.50
CA LEU A 159 3.01 4.98 11.64
C LEU A 159 1.92 5.54 10.73
N ARG A 160 2.12 5.41 9.42
CA ARG A 160 1.17 5.80 8.38
C ARG A 160 0.57 4.56 7.74
N THR A 161 -0.74 4.56 7.54
CA THR A 161 -1.42 3.55 6.73
C THR A 161 -1.81 4.17 5.40
N LEU A 162 -1.07 3.81 4.34
CA LEU A 162 -1.36 4.16 2.95
C LEU A 162 -2.40 3.18 2.42
N CYS A 163 -3.61 3.66 2.18
CA CYS A 163 -4.68 2.84 1.61
C CYS A 163 -4.84 3.19 0.13
N PHE A 164 -4.93 2.18 -0.72
CA PHE A 164 -5.37 2.36 -2.10
C PHE A 164 -6.37 1.26 -2.48
N ASP A 165 -7.26 1.62 -3.39
CA ASP A 165 -8.32 0.77 -3.91
C ASP A 165 -8.42 1.07 -5.40
N THR A 166 -8.18 0.07 -6.23
CA THR A 166 -8.11 0.25 -7.67
C THR A 166 -8.71 -0.90 -8.43
N THR A 167 -9.23 -0.58 -9.60
CA THR A 167 -9.82 -1.53 -10.53
C THR A 167 -9.08 -1.44 -11.85
N PHE A 168 -8.72 -2.58 -12.41
CA PHE A 168 -8.12 -2.72 -13.73
C PHE A 168 -8.76 -3.86 -14.51
N TYR A 169 -8.60 -3.86 -15.83
CA TYR A 169 -9.14 -4.92 -16.70
C TYR A 169 -8.01 -5.74 -17.30
N LEU A 170 -8.16 -7.06 -17.25
CA LEU A 170 -7.32 -8.02 -17.97
C LEU A 170 -8.09 -8.51 -19.19
N GLY A 171 -7.44 -8.63 -20.35
CA GLY A 171 -8.05 -9.29 -21.52
C GLY A 171 -8.63 -8.35 -22.59
N TYR A 172 -7.86 -7.38 -23.09
CA TYR A 172 -8.14 -6.79 -24.39
C TYR A 172 -6.88 -6.72 -25.26
N GLU A 173 -6.98 -7.25 -26.48
CA GLU A 173 -6.09 -6.89 -27.59
C GLU A 173 -6.07 -5.36 -27.73
N ARG A 174 -4.89 -4.76 -27.51
CA ARG A 174 -4.45 -3.42 -27.97
C ARG A 174 -5.55 -2.37 -28.25
N VAL A 175 -6.31 -1.87 -27.27
CA VAL A 175 -7.00 -0.56 -27.39
C VAL A 175 -7.19 0.10 -26.01
N PRO A 176 -6.92 1.41 -25.85
CA PRO A 176 -6.97 2.11 -24.58
C PRO A 176 -8.41 2.26 -24.09
N LEU A 177 -8.81 1.50 -23.08
CA LEU A 177 -9.92 1.90 -22.23
C LEU A 177 -9.42 3.06 -21.37
N ARG A 178 -9.89 4.25 -21.73
CA ARG A 178 -9.74 5.47 -20.95
C ARG A 178 -10.19 5.18 -19.51
N PRO A 179 -9.29 5.21 -18.51
CA PRO A 179 -9.59 4.78 -17.14
C PRO A 179 -10.77 5.53 -16.50
N TRP A 180 -11.12 6.72 -17.01
CA TRP A 180 -12.21 7.54 -16.48
C TRP A 180 -13.62 7.03 -16.81
N GLU A 181 -13.80 6.13 -17.77
CA GLU A 181 -15.14 5.57 -18.08
C GLU A 181 -15.58 4.50 -17.07
N ALA A 182 -14.63 3.86 -16.37
CA ALA A 182 -14.94 2.88 -15.33
C ALA A 182 -15.26 3.51 -13.95
N VAL A 183 -14.97 4.80 -13.74
CA VAL A 183 -15.07 5.47 -12.43
C VAL A 183 -16.47 6.04 -12.13
N THR A 184 -17.37 6.14 -13.12
CA THR A 184 -18.71 6.74 -12.89
C THR A 184 -19.78 5.81 -12.32
N SER A 185 -19.51 4.51 -12.13
CA SER A 185 -20.52 3.57 -11.59
C SER A 185 -20.46 3.40 -10.06
N GLY A 186 -19.45 3.98 -9.38
CA GLY A 186 -19.19 3.76 -7.95
C GLY A 186 -19.56 4.89 -6.99
N LEU A 187 -20.02 6.05 -7.47
CA LEU A 187 -20.49 7.12 -6.58
C LEU A 187 -21.97 6.88 -6.21
N PRO A 188 -22.34 6.99 -4.92
CA PRO A 188 -23.74 6.84 -4.52
C PRO A 188 -24.53 7.95 -5.20
N ARG A 189 -25.43 7.57 -6.12
CA ARG A 189 -26.49 8.48 -6.59
C ARG A 189 -27.36 8.80 -5.37
N GLY A 190 -27.09 9.95 -4.77
CA GLY A 190 -27.90 10.50 -3.70
C GLY A 190 -29.36 10.62 -4.15
N ASN A 191 -30.25 10.22 -3.26
CA ASN A 191 -31.68 10.44 -3.37
C ASN A 191 -32.02 11.89 -3.76
N ARG A 192 -32.77 12.05 -4.85
CA ARG A 192 -33.81 13.07 -5.04
C ARG A 192 -34.95 12.35 -5.74
N ALA A 193 -36.00 11.99 -5.00
CA ALA A 193 -37.18 12.82 -4.72
C ALA A 193 -38.14 12.85 -5.91
N VAL A 194 -39.37 12.47 -5.57
CA VAL A 194 -40.62 12.42 -6.32
C VAL A 194 -40.89 13.69 -7.13
N ASP A 195 -41.46 13.52 -8.33
CA ASP A 195 -42.57 14.26 -8.98
C ASP A 195 -42.63 13.72 -10.43
N GLY A 196 -43.72 13.23 -11.01
CA GLY A 196 -45.10 13.67 -10.95
C GLY A 196 -45.51 14.05 -12.39
N SER A 197 -46.04 13.10 -13.17
CA SER A 197 -46.94 13.28 -14.33
C SER A 197 -47.34 11.93 -14.92
#